data_AF-A0A843GQ87-F1
#
_entry.id   AF-A0A843GQ87-F1
#
_cell.length_a   1.000
_cell.length_b   1.000
_cell.length_c   1.000
_cell.angle_alpha   90.00
_cell.angle_beta   90.00
_cell.angle_gamma   90.00
#
_symmetry.space_group_name_H-M   'P 1'
#
loop_
_entity.id
_entity.type
_entity.pdbx_description
1 polymer ?
#
loop_
_entity_poly.entity_id
_entity_poly.type
_entity_poly.pdbx_seq_one_letter_code
_entity_poly.pdbx_strand_id
1 'polypeptide(L)'
;MATKPKIVTLTNSSVDVLNAIRNSATINYKNYVPVATPDADSVREIGAIIMDNPQLQNEFLNALVNRIGRVLITSKMYDNPWAMFKKGLLEFGETIEEIFVNIAKPYQFDPSVAENNLFRREIPDVRSAFHIMNYQKYYKSTIQNDQLRQAFLSWEGITDLISKIVDAMYTGANYDEFLTMKYMLAKHILNGNMYPVTVASVTTANMKSIVATIKGVSNDMEFLSSKYNISGVKTRTKKSDQYFLVNSQFDATMDVEVLASAFNMDKAEFLGRRVLVDSFGSLDNERLAELFADDATYSEIDATSLAALDAIPCIIVDKDWFMIFDNFYNFTEQYNGEGLYWNYWYHVWKTFSISPFHNNALFIPGTPGVESVTVSPSSASATGGQSIAFTAQVITDNFAPKAVNWSVNDTKAKIDKNGVLTIPLAVSELSSSSLTVTATSVYASSVQGTATVTVV
;
A
#
# COMPACT_ATOMS: atom_id res chain seq x y z
N MET A 1 -8.59 -49.15 25.45
CA MET A 1 -9.96 -48.69 25.80
C MET A 1 -9.93 -47.17 25.86
N ALA A 2 -10.74 -46.49 25.05
CA ALA A 2 -10.81 -45.03 25.01
C ALA A 2 -11.57 -44.51 26.24
N THR A 3 -10.94 -43.64 27.03
CA THR A 3 -11.53 -42.95 28.17
C THR A 3 -12.02 -41.56 27.76
N LYS A 4 -13.29 -41.25 28.03
CA LYS A 4 -13.86 -39.90 27.85
C LYS A 4 -13.18 -38.92 28.84
N PRO A 5 -12.85 -37.68 28.43
CA PRO A 5 -12.36 -36.66 29.35
C PRO A 5 -13.45 -36.30 30.36
N LYS A 6 -13.11 -36.28 31.65
CA LYS A 6 -13.97 -35.70 32.68
C LYS A 6 -13.99 -34.18 32.51
N ILE A 7 -15.17 -33.62 32.27
CA ILE A 7 -15.41 -32.18 32.39
C ILE A 7 -15.37 -31.85 33.88
N VAL A 8 -14.33 -31.13 34.32
CA VAL A 8 -14.26 -30.51 35.65
C VAL A 8 -14.64 -29.04 35.51
N THR A 9 -15.74 -28.67 36.14
CA THR A 9 -16.14 -27.27 36.30
C THR A 9 -15.23 -26.64 37.35
N LEU A 10 -14.28 -25.80 36.94
CA LEU A 10 -13.41 -25.04 37.83
C LEU A 10 -14.20 -23.88 38.44
N THR A 11 -14.93 -24.13 39.53
CA THR A 11 -15.38 -23.08 40.43
C THR A 11 -14.26 -22.79 41.43
N ASN A 12 -13.19 -22.11 40.99
CA ASN A 12 -12.13 -21.69 41.92
C ASN A 12 -12.64 -20.53 42.76
N SER A 13 -13.17 -20.82 43.95
CA SER A 13 -13.32 -19.78 44.96
C SER A 13 -11.92 -19.40 45.49
N SER A 14 -11.73 -18.16 45.90
CA SER A 14 -10.49 -17.66 46.52
C SER A 14 -10.00 -18.57 47.67
N VAL A 15 -10.94 -19.27 48.32
CA VAL A 15 -10.74 -20.19 49.43
C VAL A 15 -10.07 -21.50 48.99
N ASP A 16 -10.46 -22.05 47.85
CA ASP A 16 -9.87 -23.27 47.30
C ASP A 16 -8.40 -23.04 46.92
N VAL A 17 -8.10 -21.86 46.39
CA VAL A 17 -6.73 -21.44 46.05
C VAL A 17 -5.86 -21.34 47.31
N LEU A 18 -6.34 -20.65 48.36
CA LEU A 18 -5.64 -20.49 49.64
C LEU A 18 -5.37 -21.85 50.32
N ASN A 19 -6.38 -22.71 50.38
CA ASN A 19 -6.25 -24.03 50.99
C ASN A 19 -5.33 -24.95 50.19
N ALA A 20 -5.40 -24.89 48.87
CA ALA A 20 -4.50 -25.65 48.04
C ALA A 20 -3.05 -25.16 48.18
N ILE A 21 -2.80 -23.84 48.30
CA ILE A 21 -1.43 -23.31 48.52
C ILE A 21 -0.91 -23.81 49.87
N ARG A 22 -1.72 -23.71 50.92
CA ARG A 22 -1.40 -24.21 52.25
C ARG A 22 -1.03 -25.69 52.24
N ASN A 23 -1.73 -26.54 51.49
CA ASN A 23 -1.45 -27.98 51.43
C ASN A 23 -0.08 -28.31 50.80
N SER A 24 0.36 -27.51 49.82
CA SER A 24 1.66 -27.65 49.15
C SER A 24 2.80 -26.87 49.82
N ALA A 25 2.51 -26.04 50.82
CA ALA A 25 3.49 -25.19 51.48
C ALA A 25 4.27 -25.92 52.59
N THR A 26 5.32 -25.26 53.09
CA THR A 26 6.17 -25.73 54.18
C THR A 26 5.36 -25.93 55.48
N ILE A 27 5.90 -26.74 56.39
CA ILE A 27 5.31 -26.93 57.73
C ILE A 27 5.19 -25.58 58.46
N ASN A 28 6.17 -24.69 58.25
CA ASN A 28 6.16 -23.34 58.79
C ASN A 28 4.93 -22.56 58.31
N TYR A 29 4.69 -22.53 56.99
CA TYR A 29 3.52 -21.87 56.41
C TYR A 29 2.19 -22.45 56.90
N LYS A 30 2.08 -23.78 57.03
CA LYS A 30 0.88 -24.46 57.55
C LYS A 30 0.56 -24.14 59.00
N ASN A 31 1.58 -23.82 59.80
CA ASN A 31 1.43 -23.49 61.22
C ASN A 31 0.96 -22.05 61.43
N TYR A 32 1.38 -21.12 60.57
CA TYR A 32 1.01 -19.70 60.69
C TYR A 32 -0.24 -19.35 59.88
N VAL A 33 -0.49 -20.00 58.75
CA VAL A 33 -1.66 -19.73 57.90
C VAL A 33 -2.76 -20.75 58.19
N PRO A 34 -3.92 -20.32 58.72
CA PRO A 34 -5.06 -21.21 58.98
C PRO A 34 -5.72 -21.70 57.68
N VAL A 35 -6.53 -22.76 57.79
CA VAL A 35 -7.36 -23.26 56.67
C VAL A 35 -8.44 -22.22 56.38
N ALA A 36 -8.51 -21.74 55.13
CA ALA A 36 -9.50 -20.78 54.69
C ALA A 36 -10.90 -21.41 54.71
N THR A 37 -11.88 -20.70 55.26
CA THR A 37 -13.31 -21.07 55.17
C THR A 37 -14.01 -20.20 54.11
N PRO A 38 -15.22 -20.55 53.63
CA PRO A 38 -16.01 -19.75 52.70
C PRO A 38 -16.36 -18.32 53.17
N ASP A 39 -16.06 -17.98 54.41
CA ASP A 39 -16.38 -16.70 55.02
C ASP A 39 -15.39 -15.60 54.59
N ALA A 40 -15.92 -14.43 54.23
CA ALA A 40 -15.10 -13.29 53.77
C ALA A 40 -14.10 -12.79 54.83
N ASP A 41 -14.40 -13.00 56.11
CA ASP A 41 -13.52 -12.60 57.22
C ASP A 41 -12.29 -13.52 57.35
N SER A 42 -12.44 -14.82 57.07
CA SER A 42 -11.33 -15.79 57.05
C SER A 42 -10.29 -15.43 55.99
N VAL A 43 -10.74 -14.99 54.81
CA VAL A 43 -9.87 -14.58 53.70
C VAL A 43 -9.09 -13.31 54.04
N ARG A 44 -9.70 -12.34 54.74
CA ARG A 44 -9.04 -11.10 55.16
C ARG A 44 -8.02 -11.34 56.27
N GLU A 45 -8.35 -12.19 57.24
CA GLU A 45 -7.44 -12.56 58.34
C GLU A 45 -6.20 -13.29 57.82
N ILE A 46 -6.39 -14.24 56.90
CA ILE A 46 -5.28 -14.92 56.20
C ILE A 46 -4.44 -13.91 55.39
N GLY A 47 -5.10 -12.97 54.71
CA GLY A 47 -4.43 -11.89 53.99
C GLY A 47 -3.55 -11.03 54.90
N ALA A 48 -4.03 -10.68 56.10
CA ALA A 48 -3.26 -9.91 57.07
C ALA A 48 -2.03 -10.68 57.57
N ILE A 49 -2.18 -11.97 57.93
CA ILE A 49 -1.07 -12.81 58.42
C ILE A 49 0.03 -12.97 57.37
N ILE A 50 -0.34 -13.14 56.09
CA ILE A 50 0.63 -13.28 54.99
C ILE A 50 1.36 -11.96 54.72
N MET A 51 0.69 -10.81 54.88
CA MET A 51 1.26 -9.50 54.63
C MET A 51 2.17 -9.00 55.76
N ASP A 52 1.90 -9.41 57.01
CA ASP A 52 2.70 -9.05 58.17
C ASP A 52 4.04 -9.81 58.26
N ASN A 53 4.18 -10.92 57.53
CA ASN A 53 5.39 -11.75 57.56
C ASN A 53 6.04 -11.86 56.16
N PRO A 54 7.15 -11.15 55.91
CA PRO A 54 7.85 -11.16 54.62
C PRO A 54 8.29 -12.55 54.13
N GLN A 55 8.54 -13.52 55.03
CA GLN A 55 8.89 -14.89 54.65
C GLN A 55 7.67 -15.66 54.11
N LEU A 56 6.52 -15.54 54.77
CA LEU A 56 5.26 -16.17 54.32
C LEU A 56 4.78 -15.52 53.03
N GLN A 57 4.98 -14.22 52.87
CA GLN A 57 4.66 -13.49 51.65
C GLN A 57 5.46 -13.99 50.45
N ASN A 58 6.77 -14.17 50.59
CA ASN A 58 7.62 -14.69 49.51
C ASN A 58 7.28 -16.14 49.16
N GLU A 59 6.93 -16.98 50.13
CA GLU A 59 6.48 -18.36 49.89
C GLU A 59 5.10 -18.39 49.20
N PHE A 60 4.17 -17.53 49.61
CA PHE A 60 2.87 -17.36 48.98
C PHE A 60 2.98 -16.85 47.53
N LEU A 61 3.82 -15.84 47.29
CA LEU A 61 4.08 -15.30 45.96
C LEU A 61 4.76 -16.35 45.05
N ASN A 62 5.75 -17.09 45.54
CA ASN A 62 6.36 -18.19 44.78
C ASN A 62 5.35 -19.31 44.48
N ALA A 63 4.44 -19.62 45.41
CA ALA A 63 3.39 -20.60 45.18
C ALA A 63 2.30 -20.12 44.20
N LEU A 64 2.01 -18.82 44.17
CA LEU A 64 1.13 -18.19 43.17
C LEU A 64 1.77 -18.17 41.78
N VAL A 65 3.05 -17.83 41.69
CA VAL A 65 3.84 -17.84 40.44
C VAL A 65 3.92 -19.26 39.86
N ASN A 66 4.15 -20.27 40.70
CA ASN A 66 4.11 -21.69 40.30
C ASN A 66 2.71 -22.19 39.91
N ARG A 67 1.65 -21.38 40.07
CA ARG A 67 0.24 -21.73 39.82
C ARG A 67 -0.46 -20.86 38.78
N ILE A 68 0.27 -20.17 37.90
CA ILE A 68 -0.30 -19.64 36.66
C ILE A 68 -0.78 -20.84 35.83
N GLY A 69 -2.02 -21.27 36.07
CA GLY A 69 -2.56 -22.57 35.63
C GLY A 69 -2.87 -22.65 34.14
N ARG A 70 -2.79 -21.53 33.41
CA ARG A 70 -2.92 -21.49 31.94
C ARG A 70 -2.38 -20.16 31.41
N VAL A 71 -1.42 -20.21 30.50
CA VAL A 71 -1.03 -19.04 29.70
C VAL A 71 -1.89 -19.06 28.44
N LEU A 72 -2.69 -18.01 28.23
CA LEU A 72 -3.40 -17.79 26.97
C LEU A 72 -2.51 -16.96 26.06
N ILE A 73 -1.94 -17.60 25.04
CA ILE A 73 -1.18 -16.88 24.02
C ILE A 73 -2.17 -16.58 22.89
N THR A 74 -2.44 -15.30 22.61
CA THR A 74 -3.30 -14.89 21.49
C THR A 74 -2.43 -14.31 20.39
N SER A 75 -2.45 -14.93 19.22
CA SER A 75 -1.93 -14.36 17.98
C SER A 75 -3.02 -14.50 16.91
N LYS A 76 -3.16 -13.49 16.07
CA LYS A 76 -4.05 -13.52 14.91
C LYS A 76 -3.20 -13.28 13.67
N MET A 77 -3.22 -14.24 12.76
CA MET A 77 -2.58 -14.08 11.46
C MET A 77 -3.34 -13.01 10.68
N TYR A 78 -2.61 -12.09 10.06
CA TYR A 78 -3.15 -11.09 9.16
C TYR A 78 -2.71 -11.41 7.73
N ASP A 79 -3.68 -11.48 6.82
CA ASP A 79 -3.45 -11.64 5.40
C ASP A 79 -3.72 -10.33 4.69
N ASN A 80 -2.87 -9.99 3.72
CA ASN A 80 -3.02 -8.79 2.90
C ASN A 80 -4.30 -8.90 2.03
N PRO A 81 -5.30 -8.01 2.22
CA PRO A 81 -6.53 -8.03 1.43
C PRO A 81 -6.32 -7.81 -0.07
N TRP A 82 -5.18 -7.21 -0.44
CA TRP A 82 -4.83 -6.84 -1.81
C TRP A 82 -3.85 -7.82 -2.47
N ALA A 83 -3.58 -8.97 -1.84
CA ALA A 83 -2.67 -9.99 -2.37
C ALA A 83 -3.08 -10.49 -3.78
N MET A 84 -4.36 -10.39 -4.16
CA MET A 84 -4.83 -10.80 -5.49
C MET A 84 -4.32 -9.94 -6.65
N PHE A 85 -3.78 -8.75 -6.38
CA PHE A 85 -3.18 -7.88 -7.39
C PHE A 85 -1.75 -8.25 -7.76
N LYS A 86 -1.12 -9.14 -6.98
CA LYS A 86 0.24 -9.63 -7.25
C LYS A 86 0.27 -10.46 -8.53
N LYS A 87 1.37 -10.35 -9.28
CA LYS A 87 1.60 -11.04 -10.56
C LYS A 87 2.30 -12.39 -10.43
N GLY A 88 2.87 -12.66 -9.26
CA GLY A 88 3.55 -13.91 -8.94
C GLY A 88 5.01 -13.70 -8.54
N LEU A 89 5.76 -14.80 -8.57
CA LEU A 89 7.18 -14.85 -8.23
C LEU A 89 8.05 -14.68 -9.48
N LEU A 90 9.06 -13.83 -9.39
CA LEU A 90 10.10 -13.65 -10.39
C LEU A 90 11.38 -14.31 -9.89
N GLU A 91 11.69 -15.49 -10.41
CA GLU A 91 12.83 -16.31 -9.96
C GLU A 91 14.18 -15.73 -10.39
N PHE A 92 14.24 -15.05 -11.55
CA PHE A 92 15.48 -14.52 -12.12
C PHE A 92 15.24 -13.18 -12.82
N GLY A 93 16.21 -12.28 -12.68
CA GLY A 93 16.18 -10.93 -13.25
C GLY A 93 15.82 -9.86 -12.22
N GLU A 94 16.37 -8.65 -12.39
CA GLU A 94 16.11 -7.52 -11.49
C GLU A 94 15.06 -6.55 -12.06
N THR A 95 14.92 -6.52 -13.38
CA THR A 95 14.09 -5.57 -14.11
C THR A 95 13.06 -6.29 -14.97
N ILE A 96 11.83 -5.80 -14.94
CA ILE A 96 10.74 -6.22 -15.81
C ILE A 96 10.49 -5.10 -16.83
N GLU A 97 10.44 -5.45 -18.10
CA GLU A 97 10.07 -4.53 -19.17
C GLU A 97 8.65 -4.83 -19.66
N GLU A 98 7.75 -3.85 -19.52
CA GLU A 98 6.42 -3.88 -20.13
C GLU A 98 6.48 -3.17 -21.48
N ILE A 99 6.05 -3.84 -22.56
CA ILE A 99 6.02 -3.28 -23.91
C ILE A 99 4.57 -3.20 -24.39
N PHE A 100 4.14 -2.01 -24.79
CA PHE A 100 2.81 -1.77 -25.36
C PHE A 100 2.91 -1.36 -26.82
N VAL A 101 2.20 -2.07 -27.69
CA VAL A 101 2.09 -1.73 -29.12
C VAL A 101 0.73 -1.09 -29.36
N ASN A 102 0.73 0.17 -29.80
CA ASN A 102 -0.49 0.91 -30.05
C ASN A 102 -1.13 0.49 -31.40
N ILE A 103 -2.40 0.85 -31.58
CA ILE A 103 -3.11 0.52 -32.83
C ILE A 103 -2.46 1.19 -34.05
N ALA A 104 -2.51 0.51 -35.19
CA ALA A 104 -2.02 1.04 -36.46
C ALA A 104 -2.89 2.21 -36.96
N LYS A 105 -2.25 3.14 -37.69
CA LYS A 105 -2.96 4.24 -38.36
C LYS A 105 -3.58 3.75 -39.68
N PRO A 106 -4.81 4.15 -40.01
CA PRO A 106 -5.38 3.89 -41.33
C PRO A 106 -4.71 4.79 -42.37
N TYR A 107 -4.53 4.26 -43.58
CA TYR A 107 -4.04 5.01 -44.74
C TYR A 107 -5.06 4.92 -45.86
N GLN A 108 -5.23 6.01 -46.61
CA GLN A 108 -6.09 6.04 -47.79
C GLN A 108 -5.40 5.29 -48.92
N PHE A 109 -6.14 4.40 -49.59
CA PHE A 109 -5.66 3.73 -50.79
C PHE A 109 -5.55 4.74 -51.95
N ASP A 110 -4.34 4.92 -52.47
CA ASP A 110 -4.04 5.74 -53.65
C ASP A 110 -2.84 5.17 -54.43
N PRO A 111 -3.06 4.60 -55.63
CA PRO A 111 -1.99 4.05 -56.46
C PRO A 111 -0.94 5.09 -56.89
N SER A 112 -1.33 6.37 -57.07
CA SER A 112 -0.43 7.42 -57.55
C SER A 112 0.62 7.82 -56.51
N VAL A 113 0.25 7.77 -55.23
CA VAL A 113 1.15 8.02 -54.08
C VAL A 113 2.01 6.80 -53.78
N ALA A 114 1.52 5.60 -54.08
CA ALA A 114 2.21 4.34 -53.81
C ALA A 114 3.52 4.19 -54.60
N GLU A 115 3.59 4.72 -55.83
CA GLU A 115 4.82 4.70 -56.64
C GLU A 115 6.00 5.39 -55.94
N ASN A 116 5.73 6.48 -55.21
CA ASN A 116 6.74 7.24 -54.49
C ASN A 116 7.01 6.71 -53.07
N ASN A 117 6.03 6.07 -52.45
CA ASN A 117 6.10 5.64 -51.04
C ASN A 117 6.35 4.13 -50.85
N LEU A 118 6.58 3.35 -51.92
CA LEU A 118 6.70 1.88 -51.86
C LEU A 118 7.72 1.37 -50.83
N PHE A 119 8.88 2.04 -50.71
CA PHE A 119 9.94 1.65 -49.77
C PHE A 119 10.02 2.54 -48.52
N ARG A 120 9.02 3.41 -48.31
CA ARG A 120 8.93 4.21 -47.10
C ARG A 120 8.63 3.30 -45.91
N ARG A 121 9.50 3.34 -44.91
CA ARG A 121 9.34 2.56 -43.68
C ARG A 121 8.45 3.31 -42.71
N GLU A 122 7.40 2.64 -42.22
CA GLU A 122 6.55 3.13 -41.14
C GLU A 122 6.94 2.44 -39.83
N ILE A 123 7.28 3.24 -38.81
CA ILE A 123 7.70 2.74 -37.50
C ILE A 123 6.45 2.54 -36.64
N PRO A 124 6.20 1.34 -36.09
CA PRO A 124 5.09 1.13 -35.16
C PRO A 124 5.22 1.99 -33.90
N ASP A 125 4.10 2.46 -33.35
CA ASP A 125 4.06 3.15 -32.05
C ASP A 125 4.17 2.12 -30.94
N VAL A 126 5.42 1.87 -30.51
CA VAL A 126 5.77 0.98 -29.40
C VAL A 126 6.24 1.83 -28.23
N ARG A 127 5.74 1.51 -27.03
CA ARG A 127 6.13 2.16 -25.78
C ARG A 127 6.62 1.11 -24.81
N SER A 128 7.59 1.49 -23.98
CA SER A 128 8.11 0.62 -22.92
C SER A 128 8.06 1.31 -21.57
N ALA A 129 7.90 0.49 -20.53
CA ALA A 129 8.00 0.88 -19.13
C ALA A 129 8.86 -0.15 -18.40
N PHE A 130 9.68 0.30 -17.46
CA PHE A 130 10.56 -0.57 -16.68
C PHE A 130 10.13 -0.59 -15.22
N HIS A 131 10.09 -1.79 -14.64
CA HIS A 131 9.80 -1.99 -13.22
C HIS A 131 11.01 -2.67 -12.59
N ILE A 132 11.57 -2.04 -11.56
CA ILE A 132 12.76 -2.52 -10.85
C ILE A 132 12.41 -2.86 -9.40
N MET A 133 13.13 -3.83 -8.83
CA MET A 133 13.00 -4.16 -7.42
C MET A 133 13.33 -2.94 -6.56
N ASN A 134 12.40 -2.59 -5.67
CA ASN A 134 12.49 -1.41 -4.80
C ASN A 134 12.15 -1.74 -3.35
N TYR A 135 11.88 -3.00 -3.03
CA TYR A 135 11.59 -3.44 -1.68
C TYR A 135 12.49 -4.62 -1.32
N GLN A 136 13.38 -4.39 -0.36
CA GLN A 136 14.26 -5.42 0.20
C GLN A 136 14.24 -5.29 1.71
N LYS A 137 13.42 -6.10 2.38
CA LYS A 137 13.26 -6.06 3.84
C LYS A 137 13.41 -7.45 4.43
N TYR A 138 13.68 -7.49 5.72
CA TYR A 138 13.66 -8.74 6.48
C TYR A 138 13.10 -8.49 7.88
N TYR A 139 12.44 -9.50 8.42
CA TYR A 139 11.91 -9.49 9.78
C TYR A 139 12.79 -10.38 10.62
N LYS A 140 13.25 -9.87 11.77
CA LYS A 140 14.14 -10.62 12.67
C LYS A 140 13.46 -10.84 14.02
N SER A 141 13.55 -12.07 14.52
CA SER A 141 13.16 -12.38 15.90
C SER A 141 14.21 -13.28 16.55
N THR A 142 14.47 -13.08 17.84
CA THR A 142 15.42 -13.87 18.62
C THR A 142 14.65 -14.65 19.67
N ILE A 143 14.84 -15.97 19.71
CA ILE A 143 14.17 -16.84 20.67
C ILE A 143 15.19 -17.55 21.55
N GLN A 144 15.09 -17.33 22.87
CA GLN A 144 15.93 -17.96 23.88
C GLN A 144 15.16 -19.10 24.57
N ASN A 145 15.35 -20.32 24.09
CA ASN A 145 14.57 -21.48 24.56
C ASN A 145 14.75 -21.73 26.06
N ASP A 146 15.95 -21.55 26.60
CA ASP A 146 16.25 -21.87 27.99
C ASP A 146 15.65 -20.89 29.00
N GLN A 147 15.50 -19.61 28.63
CA GLN A 147 14.75 -18.64 29.45
C GLN A 147 13.25 -18.93 29.40
N LEU A 148 12.72 -19.29 28.22
CA LEU A 148 11.31 -19.64 28.06
C LEU A 148 10.94 -20.91 28.86
N ARG A 149 11.86 -21.87 29.03
CA ARG A 149 11.66 -23.03 29.92
C ARG A 149 11.42 -22.65 31.38
N GLN A 150 11.96 -21.53 31.86
CA GLN A 150 11.70 -21.06 33.23
C GLN A 150 10.33 -20.40 33.35
N ALA A 151 9.82 -19.79 32.28
CA ALA A 151 8.55 -19.06 32.27
C ALA A 151 7.33 -19.97 32.01
N PHE A 152 7.51 -21.15 31.42
CA PHE A 152 6.42 -22.06 31.05
C PHE A 152 6.45 -23.38 31.83
N LEU A 153 5.29 -23.78 32.34
CA LEU A 153 5.08 -25.03 33.08
C LEU A 153 4.90 -26.26 32.15
N SER A 154 4.84 -26.07 30.82
CA SER A 154 4.63 -27.14 29.85
C SER A 154 5.42 -26.90 28.57
N TRP A 155 5.91 -27.98 27.96
CA TRP A 155 6.62 -27.95 26.68
C TRP A 155 5.74 -27.48 25.52
N GLU A 156 4.45 -27.83 25.54
CA GLU A 156 3.49 -27.41 24.53
C GLU A 156 3.33 -25.88 24.50
N GLY A 157 3.33 -25.21 25.66
CA GLY A 157 3.24 -23.75 25.74
C GLY A 157 4.45 -23.02 25.14
N ILE A 158 5.65 -23.62 25.23
CA ILE A 158 6.87 -23.09 24.62
C ILE A 158 6.78 -23.20 23.10
N THR A 159 6.38 -24.36 22.57
CA THR A 159 6.22 -24.56 21.12
C THR A 159 5.13 -23.67 20.52
N ASP A 160 4.00 -23.48 21.23
CA ASP A 160 2.92 -22.57 20.81
C ASP A 160 3.39 -21.11 20.80
N LEU A 161 4.17 -20.68 21.80
CA LEU A 161 4.76 -19.34 21.80
C LEU A 161 5.73 -19.15 20.63
N ILE A 162 6.63 -20.12 20.39
CA ILE A 162 7.59 -20.08 19.29
C ILE A 162 6.84 -19.97 17.95
N SER A 163 5.83 -20.80 17.74
CA SER A 163 5.01 -20.77 16.52
C SER A 163 4.37 -19.40 16.32
N LYS A 164 3.83 -18.80 17.37
CA LYS A 164 3.21 -17.46 17.31
C LYS A 164 4.20 -16.33 17.08
N ILE A 165 5.44 -16.46 17.56
CA ILE A 165 6.52 -15.52 17.25
C ILE A 165 6.87 -15.59 15.75
N VAL A 166 6.91 -16.79 15.19
CA VAL A 166 7.11 -16.99 13.74
C VAL A 166 5.92 -16.44 12.94
N ASP A 167 4.68 -16.73 13.34
CA ASP A 167 3.47 -16.20 12.69
C ASP A 167 3.42 -14.67 12.73
N ALA A 168 3.93 -14.04 13.80
CA ALA A 168 4.02 -12.60 13.90
C ALA A 168 4.97 -11.99 12.84
N MET A 169 6.03 -12.72 12.44
CA MET A 169 6.92 -12.28 11.37
C MET A 169 6.19 -12.28 10.01
N TYR A 170 5.39 -13.32 9.73
CA TYR A 170 4.56 -13.36 8.51
C TYR A 170 3.47 -12.30 8.52
N THR A 171 2.82 -12.10 9.67
CA THR A 171 1.80 -11.08 9.88
C THR A 171 2.36 -9.67 9.65
N GLY A 172 3.54 -9.37 10.21
CA GLY A 172 4.25 -8.12 9.97
C GLY A 172 4.57 -7.92 8.49
N ALA A 173 5.06 -8.97 7.82
CA ALA A 173 5.34 -8.91 6.39
C ALA A 173 4.10 -8.63 5.53
N ASN A 174 2.97 -9.27 5.84
CA ASN A 174 1.71 -9.07 5.11
C ASN A 174 1.10 -7.68 5.37
N TYR A 175 1.21 -7.18 6.60
CA TYR A 175 0.76 -5.84 6.95
C TYR A 175 1.61 -4.76 6.27
N ASP A 176 2.93 -4.89 6.32
CA ASP A 176 3.86 -3.94 5.69
C ASP A 176 3.74 -3.98 4.15
N GLU A 177 3.44 -5.15 3.56
CA GLU A 177 3.09 -5.26 2.13
C GLU A 177 1.81 -4.46 1.82
N PHE A 178 0.74 -4.63 2.60
CA PHE A 178 -0.51 -3.89 2.43
C PHE A 178 -0.30 -2.37 2.58
N LEU A 179 0.42 -1.93 3.61
CA LEU A 179 0.76 -0.53 3.82
C LEU A 179 1.56 0.06 2.65
N THR A 180 2.54 -0.68 2.14
CA THR A 180 3.34 -0.25 0.98
C THR A 180 2.46 -0.09 -0.27
N MET A 181 1.51 -1.00 -0.50
CA MET A 181 0.56 -0.87 -1.62
C MET A 181 -0.33 0.38 -1.47
N LYS A 182 -0.84 0.66 -0.26
CA LYS A 182 -1.63 1.87 0.02
C LYS A 182 -0.79 3.14 -0.17
N TYR A 183 0.44 3.17 0.35
CA TYR A 183 1.34 4.30 0.21
C TYR A 183 1.70 4.58 -1.26
N MET A 184 2.00 3.53 -2.05
CA MET A 184 2.24 3.65 -3.48
C MET A 184 1.02 4.26 -4.20
N LEU A 185 -0.18 3.74 -3.93
CA LEU A 185 -1.42 4.28 -4.50
C LEU A 185 -1.60 5.77 -4.14
N ALA A 186 -1.44 6.12 -2.86
CA ALA A 186 -1.55 7.51 -2.39
C ALA A 186 -0.54 8.44 -3.09
N LYS A 187 0.73 8.01 -3.23
CA LYS A 187 1.77 8.78 -3.94
C LYS A 187 1.41 8.98 -5.42
N HIS A 188 0.86 7.96 -6.09
CA HIS A 188 0.42 8.09 -7.47
C HIS A 188 -0.78 9.02 -7.63
N ILE A 189 -1.73 9.02 -6.68
CA ILE A 189 -2.85 9.97 -6.65
C ILE A 189 -2.34 11.40 -6.48
N LEU A 190 -1.46 11.65 -5.51
CA LEU A 190 -0.90 12.98 -5.23
C LEU A 190 -0.02 13.50 -6.36
N ASN A 191 0.63 12.61 -7.10
CA ASN A 191 1.39 12.96 -8.29
C ASN A 191 0.52 13.20 -9.54
N GLY A 192 -0.81 13.03 -9.44
CA GLY A 192 -1.72 13.22 -10.57
C GLY A 192 -1.57 12.15 -11.65
N ASN A 193 -1.12 10.95 -11.27
CA ASN A 193 -0.91 9.80 -12.17
C ASN A 193 -2.19 8.96 -12.34
N MET A 194 -3.33 9.46 -11.89
CA MET A 194 -4.63 8.82 -12.11
C MET A 194 -5.59 9.78 -12.80
N TYR A 195 -6.53 9.24 -13.58
CA TYR A 195 -7.53 10.07 -14.27
C TYR A 195 -8.64 10.50 -13.29
N PRO A 196 -8.76 11.79 -12.92
CA PRO A 196 -9.77 12.22 -11.97
C PRO A 196 -11.13 12.37 -12.63
N VAL A 197 -12.17 11.94 -11.92
CA VAL A 197 -13.58 12.07 -12.27
C VAL A 197 -14.29 12.76 -11.12
N THR A 198 -14.80 13.97 -11.38
CA THR A 198 -15.56 14.70 -10.36
C THR A 198 -16.89 14.03 -10.09
N VAL A 199 -17.14 13.76 -8.81
CA VAL A 199 -18.42 13.34 -8.25
C VAL A 199 -18.83 14.38 -7.20
N ALA A 200 -20.11 14.43 -6.85
CA ALA A 200 -20.54 15.28 -5.73
C ALA A 200 -20.06 14.66 -4.41
N SER A 201 -19.84 15.49 -3.38
CA SER A 201 -19.57 15.03 -2.02
C SER A 201 -20.63 14.03 -1.57
N VAL A 202 -20.19 12.90 -1.00
CA VAL A 202 -21.06 11.77 -0.70
C VAL A 202 -22.11 12.16 0.35
N THR A 203 -23.38 12.09 -0.03
CA THR A 203 -24.53 12.27 0.86
C THR A 203 -25.58 11.21 0.54
N THR A 204 -26.48 10.94 1.49
CA THR A 204 -27.59 9.98 1.29
C THR A 204 -28.43 10.30 0.04
N ALA A 205 -28.67 11.58 -0.24
CA ALA A 205 -29.54 11.99 -1.35
C ALA A 205 -28.91 11.81 -2.74
N ASN A 206 -27.59 11.97 -2.88
CA ASN A 206 -26.92 11.96 -4.18
C ASN A 206 -26.24 10.62 -4.51
N MET A 207 -26.27 9.63 -3.61
CA MET A 207 -25.62 8.34 -3.79
C MET A 207 -25.97 7.65 -5.12
N LYS A 208 -27.24 7.71 -5.55
CA LYS A 208 -27.68 7.13 -6.83
C LYS A 208 -27.01 7.78 -8.04
N SER A 209 -26.84 9.10 -8.02
CA SER A 209 -26.12 9.81 -9.09
C SER A 209 -24.62 9.49 -9.10
N ILE A 210 -24.00 9.38 -7.93
CA ILE A 210 -22.58 9.03 -7.80
C ILE A 210 -22.34 7.63 -8.38
N VAL A 211 -23.14 6.64 -7.98
CA VAL A 211 -23.06 5.26 -8.47
C VAL A 211 -23.32 5.20 -9.99
N ALA A 212 -24.24 6.02 -10.52
CA ALA A 212 -24.48 6.11 -11.96
C ALA A 212 -23.26 6.64 -12.72
N THR A 213 -22.58 7.67 -12.21
CA THR A 213 -21.34 8.20 -12.80
C THR A 213 -20.22 7.17 -12.76
N ILE A 214 -20.04 6.49 -11.62
CA ILE A 214 -19.05 5.41 -11.46
C ILE A 214 -19.29 4.29 -12.47
N LYS A 215 -20.56 3.87 -12.64
CA LYS A 215 -20.95 2.88 -13.64
C LYS A 215 -20.75 3.37 -15.07
N GLY A 216 -21.01 4.64 -15.36
CA GLY A 216 -20.76 5.25 -16.66
C GLY A 216 -19.29 5.11 -17.06
N VAL A 217 -18.37 5.53 -16.18
CA VAL A 217 -16.93 5.41 -16.42
C VAL A 217 -16.50 3.94 -16.58
N SER A 218 -17.03 3.05 -15.74
CA SER A 218 -16.78 1.62 -15.84
C SER A 218 -17.24 1.04 -17.20
N ASN A 219 -18.34 1.53 -17.77
CA ASN A 219 -18.82 1.10 -19.10
C ASN A 219 -17.91 1.67 -20.20
N ASP A 220 -17.49 2.93 -20.08
CA ASP A 220 -16.61 3.58 -21.05
C ASP A 220 -15.26 2.87 -21.16
N MET A 221 -14.73 2.32 -20.06
CA MET A 221 -13.48 1.55 -20.04
C MET A 221 -13.54 0.25 -20.86
N GLU A 222 -14.71 -0.30 -21.18
CA GLU A 222 -14.80 -1.50 -22.02
C GLU A 222 -14.52 -1.22 -23.51
N PHE A 223 -14.62 0.06 -23.90
CA PHE A 223 -14.35 0.53 -25.24
C PHE A 223 -12.91 1.02 -25.37
N LEU A 224 -12.36 0.89 -26.57
CA LEU A 224 -10.99 1.28 -26.85
C LEU A 224 -10.82 2.80 -26.71
N SER A 225 -10.07 3.23 -25.70
CA SER A 225 -9.86 4.65 -25.39
C SER A 225 -8.44 4.92 -24.90
N SER A 226 -7.97 6.14 -25.11
CA SER A 226 -6.71 6.65 -24.56
C SER A 226 -6.89 7.52 -23.31
N LYS A 227 -8.13 7.65 -22.82
CA LYS A 227 -8.48 8.63 -21.80
C LYS A 227 -8.04 8.24 -20.39
N TYR A 228 -8.07 6.95 -20.07
CA TYR A 228 -7.98 6.45 -18.69
C TYR A 228 -6.60 5.88 -18.32
N ASN A 229 -5.55 6.13 -19.10
CA ASN A 229 -4.20 5.67 -18.78
C ASN A 229 -3.18 6.80 -18.91
N ILE A 230 -2.09 6.70 -18.14
CA ILE A 230 -1.05 7.74 -18.02
C ILE A 230 -0.38 7.99 -19.37
N SER A 231 -0.14 6.92 -20.13
CA SER A 231 0.54 7.03 -21.43
C SER A 231 -0.35 7.60 -22.53
N GLY A 232 -1.68 7.63 -22.38
CA GLY A 232 -2.58 7.96 -23.49
C GLY A 232 -2.52 6.96 -24.65
N VAL A 233 -2.23 5.69 -24.38
CA VAL A 233 -2.30 4.60 -25.37
C VAL A 233 -3.74 4.09 -25.48
N LYS A 234 -4.14 3.56 -26.63
CA LYS A 234 -5.50 3.05 -26.82
C LYS A 234 -5.62 1.66 -26.22
N THR A 235 -6.36 1.53 -25.11
CA THR A 235 -6.59 0.28 -24.40
C THR A 235 -8.05 0.14 -23.95
N ARG A 236 -8.43 -1.06 -23.50
CA ARG A 236 -9.76 -1.35 -22.96
C ARG A 236 -9.64 -2.34 -21.79
N THR A 237 -10.58 -2.27 -20.87
CA THR A 237 -10.64 -3.15 -19.70
C THR A 237 -12.04 -3.76 -19.59
N LYS A 238 -12.12 -5.10 -19.64
CA LYS A 238 -13.40 -5.83 -19.49
C LYS A 238 -13.92 -5.70 -18.06
N LYS A 239 -15.24 -5.75 -17.84
CA LYS A 239 -15.81 -5.72 -16.47
C LYS A 239 -15.17 -6.69 -15.48
N SER A 240 -14.85 -7.91 -15.92
CA SER A 240 -14.25 -8.96 -15.07
C SER A 240 -12.90 -8.57 -14.47
N ASP A 241 -12.19 -7.67 -15.16
CA ASP A 241 -10.84 -7.24 -14.85
C ASP A 241 -10.84 -5.83 -14.23
N GLN A 242 -12.01 -5.22 -14.04
CA GLN A 242 -12.17 -3.96 -13.33
C GLN A 242 -12.34 -4.22 -11.83
N TYR A 243 -11.48 -3.58 -11.04
CA TYR A 243 -11.50 -3.63 -9.60
C TYR A 243 -11.87 -2.26 -9.03
N PHE A 244 -12.91 -2.24 -8.20
CA PHE A 244 -13.37 -1.08 -7.47
C PHE A 244 -12.74 -1.12 -6.08
N LEU A 245 -11.75 -0.26 -5.82
CA LEU A 245 -11.24 -0.02 -4.49
C LEU A 245 -12.19 0.98 -3.81
N VAL A 246 -12.84 0.58 -2.73
CA VAL A 246 -13.92 1.36 -2.10
C VAL A 246 -13.60 1.61 -0.63
N ASN A 247 -13.73 2.86 -0.19
CA ASN A 247 -13.64 3.23 1.22
C ASN A 247 -14.77 2.57 2.01
N SER A 248 -14.45 1.96 3.16
CA SER A 248 -15.40 1.34 4.09
C SER A 248 -16.65 2.19 4.39
N GLN A 249 -16.51 3.51 4.57
CA GLN A 249 -17.64 4.39 4.87
C GLN A 249 -18.55 4.61 3.66
N PHE A 250 -17.98 4.76 2.46
CA PHE A 250 -18.74 4.85 1.22
C PHE A 250 -19.48 3.55 0.94
N ASP A 251 -18.80 2.42 1.17
CA ASP A 251 -19.35 1.08 0.98
C ASP A 251 -20.61 0.85 1.82
N ALA A 252 -20.52 1.11 3.12
CA ALA A 252 -21.63 0.99 4.05
C ALA A 252 -22.82 1.90 3.66
N THR A 253 -22.53 3.14 3.25
CA THR A 253 -23.58 4.08 2.84
C THR A 253 -24.26 3.65 1.55
N MET A 254 -23.49 3.12 0.59
CA MET A 254 -24.04 2.63 -0.68
C MET A 254 -24.94 1.41 -0.48
N ASP A 255 -24.54 0.50 0.40
CA ASP A 255 -25.30 -0.73 0.67
C ASP A 255 -26.64 -0.42 1.33
N VAL A 256 -26.67 0.52 2.28
CA VAL A 256 -27.92 0.95 2.95
C VAL A 256 -28.84 1.74 2.02
N GLU A 257 -28.30 2.64 1.20
CA GLU A 257 -29.16 3.59 0.46
C GLU A 257 -29.51 3.12 -0.95
N VAL A 258 -28.59 2.44 -1.63
CA VAL A 258 -28.76 2.03 -3.02
C VAL A 258 -29.17 0.57 -3.12
N LEU A 259 -28.45 -0.34 -2.45
CA LEU A 259 -28.77 -1.77 -2.53
C LEU A 259 -30.06 -2.11 -1.76
N ALA A 260 -30.25 -1.55 -0.57
CA ALA A 260 -31.46 -1.82 0.21
C ALA A 260 -32.74 -1.25 -0.46
N SER A 261 -32.63 -0.17 -1.26
CA SER A 261 -33.77 0.42 -1.99
C SER A 261 -33.94 -0.12 -3.42
N ALA A 262 -33.03 -0.99 -3.89
CA ALA A 262 -33.06 -1.52 -5.25
C ALA A 262 -33.95 -2.76 -5.37
N PHE A 263 -35.04 -2.64 -6.15
CA PHE A 263 -35.86 -3.79 -6.55
C PHE A 263 -35.09 -4.82 -7.42
N ASN A 264 -34.02 -4.38 -8.10
CA ASN A 264 -33.15 -5.25 -8.89
C ASN A 264 -31.70 -5.08 -8.42
N MET A 265 -31.27 -5.91 -7.48
CA MET A 265 -29.92 -5.84 -6.91
C MET A 265 -28.84 -5.99 -7.99
N ASP A 266 -29.01 -6.92 -8.94
CA ASP A 266 -28.06 -7.16 -10.04
C ASP A 266 -27.80 -5.92 -10.92
N LYS A 267 -28.78 -5.01 -11.02
CA LYS A 267 -28.64 -3.76 -11.79
C LYS A 267 -28.10 -2.61 -10.96
N ALA A 268 -28.17 -2.71 -9.63
CA ALA A 268 -27.67 -1.73 -8.69
C ALA A 268 -26.22 -2.01 -8.29
N GLU A 269 -25.85 -3.28 -8.17
CA GLU A 269 -24.50 -3.75 -7.84
C GLU A 269 -23.47 -3.36 -8.92
N PHE A 270 -22.23 -3.11 -8.49
CA PHE A 270 -21.14 -2.94 -9.44
C PHE A 270 -20.86 -4.27 -10.14
N LEU A 271 -20.83 -4.24 -11.47
CA LEU A 271 -20.56 -5.46 -12.27
C LEU A 271 -19.08 -5.89 -12.22
N GLY A 272 -18.19 -5.09 -11.62
CA GLY A 272 -16.79 -5.45 -11.39
C GLY A 272 -16.53 -5.86 -9.94
N ARG A 273 -15.28 -6.20 -9.65
CA ARG A 273 -14.88 -6.76 -8.36
C ARG A 273 -14.70 -5.66 -7.32
N ARG A 274 -15.52 -5.65 -6.28
CA ARG A 274 -15.37 -4.76 -5.13
C ARG A 274 -14.25 -5.24 -4.21
N VAL A 275 -13.36 -4.34 -3.82
CA VAL A 275 -12.32 -4.57 -2.83
C VAL A 275 -12.39 -3.45 -1.81
N LEU A 276 -12.57 -3.84 -0.56
CA LEU A 276 -12.64 -2.90 0.55
C LEU A 276 -11.24 -2.40 0.92
N VAL A 277 -11.18 -1.12 1.26
CA VAL A 277 -10.07 -0.51 1.97
C VAL A 277 -10.63 0.20 3.20
N ASP A 278 -9.86 0.21 4.28
CA ASP A 278 -10.20 0.95 5.49
C ASP A 278 -10.45 2.43 5.16
N SER A 279 -9.43 3.08 4.61
CA SER A 279 -9.46 4.45 4.10
C SER A 279 -8.23 4.67 3.22
N PHE A 280 -8.33 5.59 2.26
CA PHE A 280 -7.19 6.03 1.45
C PHE A 280 -6.28 7.03 2.17
N GLY A 281 -6.77 7.68 3.24
CA GLY A 281 -6.03 8.63 4.06
C GLY A 281 -5.51 8.07 5.39
N SER A 282 -6.04 6.93 5.84
CA SER A 282 -5.55 6.23 7.04
C SER A 282 -4.32 5.39 6.71
N LEU A 283 -3.13 6.00 6.82
CA LEU A 283 -1.84 5.34 6.68
C LEU A 283 -1.12 5.29 8.03
N ASP A 284 -0.44 4.16 8.29
CA ASP A 284 0.41 3.97 9.46
C ASP A 284 1.78 4.59 9.19
N ASN A 285 1.86 5.92 9.37
CA ASN A 285 3.06 6.69 9.07
C ASN A 285 4.26 6.29 9.94
N GLU A 286 4.02 5.90 11.20
CA GLU A 286 5.07 5.42 12.11
C GLU A 286 5.71 4.15 11.53
N ARG A 287 4.88 3.18 11.15
CA ARG A 287 5.35 1.93 10.55
C ARG A 287 6.03 2.14 9.20
N LEU A 288 5.49 3.02 8.35
CA LEU A 288 6.09 3.37 7.06
C LEU A 288 7.44 4.08 7.23
N ALA A 289 7.57 4.96 8.21
CA ALA A 289 8.83 5.62 8.53
C ALA A 289 9.90 4.63 9.02
N GLU A 290 9.52 3.64 9.84
CA GLU A 290 10.41 2.53 10.20
C GLU A 290 10.81 1.71 8.97
N LEU A 291 9.83 1.38 8.12
CA LEU A 291 10.02 0.53 6.96
C LEU A 291 10.96 1.15 5.93
N PHE A 292 10.89 2.47 5.72
CA PHE A 292 11.64 3.20 4.71
C PHE A 292 12.69 4.18 5.25
N ALA A 293 13.12 4.01 6.50
CA ALA A 293 14.11 4.90 7.15
C ALA A 293 15.39 5.11 6.32
N ASP A 294 15.86 4.06 5.63
CA ASP A 294 17.07 4.08 4.80
C ASP A 294 16.83 4.44 3.32
N ASP A 295 15.58 4.76 2.94
CA ASP A 295 15.21 5.05 1.55
C ASP A 295 15.08 6.55 1.32
N ALA A 296 16.00 7.12 0.53
CA ALA A 296 16.00 8.55 0.19
C ALA A 296 14.77 8.98 -0.65
N THR A 297 14.04 8.06 -1.25
CA THR A 297 12.85 8.35 -2.06
C THR A 297 11.55 8.39 -1.25
N TYR A 298 11.61 7.97 0.01
CA TYR A 298 10.49 8.04 0.93
C TYR A 298 10.25 9.47 1.38
N SER A 299 8.99 9.88 1.28
CA SER A 299 8.50 11.15 1.77
C SER A 299 7.20 10.90 2.52
N GLU A 300 7.14 11.29 3.78
CA GLU A 300 5.92 11.21 4.56
C GLU A 300 4.83 12.10 3.92
N ILE A 301 3.60 11.59 3.87
CA ILE A 301 2.46 12.34 3.36
C ILE A 301 1.94 13.23 4.47
N ASP A 302 1.81 14.52 4.19
CA ASP A 302 1.34 15.50 5.14
C ASP A 302 -0.14 15.29 5.52
N ALA A 303 -0.51 15.76 6.71
CA ALA A 303 -1.87 15.60 7.24
C ALA A 303 -2.97 16.20 6.33
N THR A 304 -2.66 17.26 5.58
CA THR A 304 -3.62 17.89 4.65
C THR A 304 -3.88 16.98 3.46
N SER A 305 -2.82 16.42 2.88
CA SER A 305 -2.93 15.42 1.80
C SER A 305 -3.63 14.16 2.26
N LEU A 306 -3.38 13.67 3.49
CA LEU A 306 -4.10 12.51 4.05
C LEU A 306 -5.60 12.78 4.19
N ALA A 307 -5.99 13.98 4.68
CA ALA A 307 -7.40 14.36 4.76
C ALA A 307 -8.06 14.46 3.37
N ALA A 308 -7.34 14.97 2.38
CA ALA A 308 -7.83 15.02 1.00
C ALA A 308 -7.98 13.59 0.40
N LEU A 309 -7.07 12.68 0.72
CA LEU A 309 -7.13 11.28 0.29
C LEU A 309 -8.31 10.55 0.93
N ASP A 310 -8.60 10.79 2.22
CA ASP A 310 -9.73 10.17 2.92
C ASP A 310 -11.09 10.55 2.31
N ALA A 311 -11.18 11.74 1.72
CA ALA A 311 -12.38 12.21 1.02
C ALA A 311 -12.68 11.46 -0.29
N ILE A 312 -11.78 10.60 -0.78
CA ILE A 312 -11.96 9.80 -2.00
C ILE A 312 -12.95 8.65 -1.71
N PRO A 313 -14.13 8.61 -2.37
CA PRO A 313 -15.07 7.50 -2.19
C PRO A 313 -14.60 6.18 -2.81
N CYS A 314 -14.05 6.23 -4.03
CA CYS A 314 -13.79 5.04 -4.83
C CYS A 314 -12.71 5.30 -5.89
N ILE A 315 -11.99 4.24 -6.24
CA ILE A 315 -11.03 4.18 -7.33
C ILE A 315 -11.33 2.94 -8.16
N ILE A 316 -11.31 3.07 -9.49
CA ILE A 316 -11.34 1.92 -10.40
C ILE A 316 -9.95 1.72 -10.97
N VAL A 317 -9.45 0.50 -10.90
CA VAL A 317 -8.21 0.08 -11.54
C VAL A 317 -8.42 -1.20 -12.33
N ASP A 318 -7.64 -1.37 -13.39
CA ASP A 318 -7.47 -2.67 -14.04
C ASP A 318 -6.75 -3.65 -13.10
N LYS A 319 -7.07 -4.94 -13.20
CA LYS A 319 -6.33 -6.03 -12.55
C LYS A 319 -4.82 -5.92 -12.79
N ASP A 320 -4.42 -5.55 -14.00
CA ASP A 320 -3.03 -5.47 -14.45
C ASP A 320 -2.41 -4.08 -14.25
N TRP A 321 -3.11 -3.17 -13.57
CA TRP A 321 -2.56 -1.86 -13.21
C TRP A 321 -1.48 -1.95 -12.13
N PHE A 322 -1.69 -2.76 -11.09
CA PHE A 322 -0.67 -3.03 -10.07
C PHE A 322 0.37 -4.01 -10.63
N MET A 323 1.62 -3.57 -10.72
CA MET A 323 2.77 -4.38 -11.16
C MET A 323 3.59 -4.79 -9.95
N ILE A 324 3.03 -5.71 -9.16
CA ILE A 324 3.64 -6.20 -7.93
C ILE A 324 4.12 -7.63 -8.11
N PHE A 325 5.42 -7.83 -7.90
CA PHE A 325 6.08 -9.12 -8.08
C PHE A 325 6.81 -9.50 -6.78
N ASP A 326 6.69 -10.76 -6.38
CA ASP A 326 7.58 -11.32 -5.38
C ASP A 326 8.91 -11.63 -6.07
N ASN A 327 10.05 -11.21 -5.51
CA ASN A 327 11.37 -11.52 -6.07
C ASN A 327 12.06 -12.59 -5.24
N PHE A 328 11.92 -12.51 -3.93
CA PHE A 328 12.55 -13.44 -3.01
C PHE A 328 11.77 -13.49 -1.70
N TYR A 329 11.49 -14.69 -1.22
CA TYR A 329 11.07 -14.90 0.14
C TYR A 329 11.81 -16.10 0.69
N ASN A 330 12.46 -15.94 1.84
CA ASN A 330 13.21 -17.03 2.45
C ASN A 330 13.24 -16.86 3.96
N PHE A 331 13.04 -17.97 4.66
CA PHE A 331 13.11 -18.03 6.10
C PHE A 331 14.41 -18.75 6.49
N THR A 332 15.30 -18.05 7.18
CA THR A 332 16.60 -18.58 7.59
C THR A 332 16.77 -18.44 9.10
N GLU A 333 17.63 -19.29 9.67
CA GLU A 333 17.87 -19.34 11.10
C GLU A 333 19.35 -19.57 11.39
N GLN A 334 19.83 -19.07 12.54
CA GLN A 334 21.17 -19.31 13.04
C GLN A 334 21.15 -19.48 14.55
N TYR A 335 21.77 -20.55 15.03
CA TYR A 335 21.97 -20.79 16.46
C TYR A 335 23.24 -20.11 16.97
N ASN A 336 23.14 -19.39 18.09
CA ASN A 336 24.29 -18.90 18.85
C ASN A 336 24.60 -19.86 20.01
N GLY A 337 25.72 -20.58 19.91
CA GLY A 337 26.16 -21.53 20.93
C GLY A 337 26.67 -20.90 22.24
N GLU A 338 27.13 -19.64 22.20
CA GLU A 338 27.58 -18.91 23.40
C GLU A 338 26.38 -18.32 24.16
N GLY A 339 25.42 -17.76 23.42
CA GLY A 339 24.24 -17.12 23.99
C GLY A 339 23.03 -18.03 24.20
N LEU A 340 23.08 -19.27 23.71
CA LEU A 340 21.99 -20.27 23.75
C LEU A 340 20.66 -19.74 23.19
N TYR A 341 20.71 -19.04 22.05
CA TYR A 341 19.52 -18.50 21.39
C TYR A 341 19.52 -18.70 19.88
N TRP A 342 18.33 -18.76 19.30
CA TRP A 342 18.09 -18.79 17.86
C TRP A 342 17.78 -17.40 17.36
N ASN A 343 18.41 -17.00 16.27
CA ASN A 343 17.98 -15.86 15.47
C ASN A 343 17.27 -16.37 14.23
N TYR A 344 16.08 -15.83 13.98
CA TYR A 344 15.29 -16.08 12.79
C TYR A 344 15.28 -14.83 11.93
N TRP A 345 15.42 -15.01 10.61
CA TRP A 345 15.27 -13.95 9.62
C TRP A 345 14.29 -14.39 8.53
N TYR A 346 13.24 -13.62 8.34
CA TYR A 346 12.32 -13.78 7.23
C TYR A 346 12.60 -12.69 6.21
N HIS A 347 13.31 -13.03 5.14
CA HIS A 347 13.63 -12.14 4.04
C HIS A 347 12.45 -12.04 3.08
N VAL A 348 12.10 -10.82 2.68
CA VAL A 348 10.99 -10.53 1.78
C VAL A 348 11.40 -9.42 0.83
N TRP A 349 11.65 -9.77 -0.43
CA TRP A 349 12.02 -8.84 -1.50
C TRP A 349 10.94 -8.84 -2.58
N LYS A 350 10.59 -7.63 -3.04
CA LYS A 350 9.48 -7.40 -3.96
C LYS A 350 9.78 -6.21 -4.89
N THR A 351 9.08 -6.21 -6.01
CA THR A 351 8.96 -5.06 -6.91
C THR A 351 7.57 -4.48 -6.70
N PHE A 352 7.49 -3.23 -6.25
CA PHE A 352 6.24 -2.47 -6.21
C PHE A 352 6.24 -1.43 -7.32
N SER A 353 5.33 -1.57 -8.27
CA SER A 353 5.19 -0.61 -9.35
C SER A 353 3.75 -0.55 -9.86
N ILE A 354 3.49 0.38 -10.76
CA ILE A 354 2.22 0.48 -11.50
C ILE A 354 2.50 0.50 -13.00
N SER A 355 1.57 -0.04 -13.78
CA SER A 355 1.62 0.05 -15.23
C SER A 355 1.08 1.40 -15.72
N PRO A 356 1.81 2.13 -16.59
CA PRO A 356 1.34 3.37 -17.19
C PRO A 356 0.40 3.13 -18.40
N PHE A 357 0.18 1.88 -18.80
CA PHE A 357 -0.63 1.50 -19.97
C PHE A 357 -2.05 1.05 -19.62
N HIS A 358 -2.29 0.65 -18.38
CA HIS A 358 -3.58 0.14 -17.94
C HIS A 358 -4.54 1.26 -17.49
N ASN A 359 -5.85 1.00 -17.67
CA ASN A 359 -6.88 1.97 -17.34
C ASN A 359 -7.04 2.12 -15.83
N ASN A 360 -7.27 3.35 -15.40
CA ASN A 360 -7.60 3.71 -14.03
C ASN A 360 -8.48 4.97 -14.01
N ALA A 361 -9.27 5.12 -12.95
CA ALA A 361 -10.04 6.33 -12.68
C ALA A 361 -10.16 6.56 -11.18
N LEU A 362 -10.05 7.82 -10.79
CA LEU A 362 -10.13 8.29 -9.41
C LEU A 362 -11.39 9.15 -9.27
N PHE A 363 -12.33 8.77 -8.39
CA PHE A 363 -13.55 9.55 -8.17
C PHE A 363 -13.34 10.49 -6.99
N ILE A 364 -13.48 11.80 -7.21
CA ILE A 364 -13.20 12.82 -6.19
C ILE A 364 -14.40 13.77 -5.99
N PRO A 365 -14.66 14.24 -4.76
CA PRO A 365 -15.80 15.11 -4.46
C PRO A 365 -15.64 16.57 -4.94
N GLY A 366 -14.49 16.92 -5.54
CA GLY A 366 -14.12 18.27 -5.98
C GLY A 366 -13.76 18.36 -7.46
N THR A 367 -13.66 19.60 -7.97
CA THR A 367 -13.21 19.87 -9.34
C THR A 367 -11.69 19.99 -9.37
N PRO A 368 -10.97 19.12 -10.12
CA PRO A 368 -9.53 19.25 -10.26
C PRO A 368 -9.16 20.59 -10.91
N GLY A 369 -8.11 21.23 -10.39
CA GLY A 369 -7.58 22.50 -10.89
C GLY A 369 -6.06 22.50 -10.99
N VAL A 370 -5.52 23.31 -11.89
CA VAL A 370 -4.07 23.55 -12.00
C VAL A 370 -3.83 25.01 -11.65
N GLU A 371 -3.02 25.25 -10.62
CA GLU A 371 -2.76 26.60 -10.10
C GLU A 371 -1.59 27.26 -10.84
N SER A 372 -0.48 26.55 -10.98
CA SER A 372 0.71 27.07 -11.65
C SER A 372 1.59 25.98 -12.24
N VAL A 373 2.37 26.35 -13.26
CA VAL A 373 3.41 25.52 -13.85
C VAL A 373 4.71 26.31 -13.78
N THR A 374 5.74 25.74 -13.17
CA THR A 374 7.08 26.33 -13.10
C THR A 374 8.08 25.42 -13.81
N VAL A 375 9.03 26.01 -14.54
CA VAL A 375 10.05 25.28 -15.30
C VAL A 375 11.42 25.51 -14.67
N SER A 376 12.16 24.43 -14.43
CA SER A 376 13.52 24.47 -13.89
C SER A 376 14.50 23.74 -14.83
N PRO A 377 15.66 24.32 -15.16
CA PRO A 377 16.10 25.66 -14.80
C PRO A 377 15.27 26.76 -15.49
N SER A 378 15.07 27.92 -14.85
CA SER A 378 14.32 29.05 -15.42
C SER A 378 15.09 29.76 -16.56
N SER A 379 16.41 29.65 -16.53
CA SER A 379 17.29 30.13 -17.58
C SER A 379 18.47 29.18 -17.75
N ALA A 380 18.89 28.94 -18.98
CA ALA A 380 20.08 28.16 -19.30
C ALA A 380 20.83 28.77 -20.49
N SER A 381 22.09 28.37 -20.66
CA SER A 381 22.89 28.71 -21.84
C SER A 381 23.34 27.43 -22.54
N ALA A 382 23.28 27.41 -23.87
CA ALA A 382 23.72 26.28 -24.68
C ALA A 382 24.49 26.74 -25.92
N THR A 383 25.40 25.89 -26.39
CA THR A 383 26.05 26.05 -27.70
C THR A 383 25.44 25.07 -28.72
N GLY A 384 25.78 25.25 -30.00
CA GLY A 384 25.31 24.37 -31.07
C GLY A 384 25.60 22.90 -30.81
N GLY A 385 24.57 22.04 -30.91
CA GLY A 385 24.66 20.60 -30.69
C GLY A 385 24.49 20.14 -29.24
N GLN A 386 24.33 21.04 -28.27
CA GLN A 386 24.05 20.67 -26.88
C GLN A 386 22.58 20.31 -26.66
N SER A 387 22.34 19.48 -25.63
CA SER A 387 20.99 19.22 -25.12
C SER A 387 20.87 19.63 -23.66
N ILE A 388 19.75 20.23 -23.30
CA ILE A 388 19.43 20.70 -21.93
C ILE A 388 18.13 20.03 -21.48
N ALA A 389 18.15 19.43 -20.29
CA ALA A 389 16.94 18.89 -19.67
C ALA A 389 16.22 19.96 -18.83
N PHE A 390 14.92 20.09 -19.04
CA PHE A 390 14.02 20.89 -18.23
C PHE A 390 13.04 20.01 -17.48
N THR A 391 12.75 20.40 -16.24
CA THR A 391 11.73 19.77 -15.40
C THR A 391 10.62 20.77 -15.16
N ALA A 392 9.36 20.34 -15.34
CA ALA A 392 8.20 21.13 -14.99
C ALA A 392 7.65 20.69 -13.62
N GLN A 393 7.39 21.66 -12.74
CA GLN A 393 6.69 21.46 -11.48
C GLN A 393 5.29 22.07 -11.61
N VAL A 394 4.27 21.23 -11.50
CA VAL A 394 2.86 21.61 -11.64
C VAL A 394 2.20 21.56 -10.26
N ILE A 395 1.74 22.72 -9.79
CA ILE A 395 0.96 22.84 -8.55
C ILE A 395 -0.51 22.68 -8.93
N THR A 396 -1.19 21.74 -8.26
CA THR A 396 -2.54 21.33 -8.58
C THR A 396 -3.40 21.31 -7.34
N ASP A 397 -4.68 21.59 -7.52
CA ASP A 397 -5.71 21.36 -6.53
C ASP A 397 -6.56 20.14 -6.93
N ASN A 398 -7.15 19.47 -5.94
CA ASN A 398 -8.09 18.37 -6.12
C ASN A 398 -7.57 17.26 -7.08
N PHE A 399 -6.31 16.85 -6.89
CA PHE A 399 -5.67 15.74 -7.61
C PHE A 399 -5.65 15.86 -9.14
N ALA A 400 -5.57 17.09 -9.68
CA ALA A 400 -5.50 17.28 -11.13
C ALA A 400 -4.25 16.62 -11.75
N PRO A 401 -4.32 16.18 -13.02
CA PRO A 401 -3.17 15.59 -13.70
C PRO A 401 -2.03 16.61 -13.84
N LYS A 402 -0.81 16.18 -13.52
CA LYS A 402 0.40 17.03 -13.55
C LYS A 402 1.18 16.98 -14.87
N ALA A 403 0.66 16.29 -15.88
CA ALA A 403 1.31 16.18 -17.18
C ALA A 403 1.37 17.53 -17.90
N VAL A 404 2.48 17.76 -18.61
CA VAL A 404 2.70 18.97 -19.42
C VAL A 404 3.03 18.62 -20.87
N ASN A 405 2.63 19.50 -21.79
CA ASN A 405 3.09 19.53 -23.17
C ASN A 405 4.23 20.53 -23.30
N TRP A 406 5.37 20.06 -23.81
CA TRP A 406 6.53 20.90 -24.08
C TRP A 406 6.50 21.47 -25.49
N SER A 407 6.92 22.72 -25.62
CA SER A 407 7.13 23.38 -26.91
C SER A 407 8.29 24.36 -26.83
N VAL A 408 8.88 24.67 -27.98
CA VAL A 408 9.92 25.69 -28.13
C VAL A 408 9.52 26.63 -29.27
N ASN A 409 9.82 27.91 -29.12
CA ASN A 409 9.52 28.95 -30.10
C ASN A 409 10.45 28.94 -31.33
N ASP A 410 10.84 27.77 -31.83
CA ASP A 410 11.71 27.62 -32.98
C ASP A 410 11.38 26.34 -33.77
N THR A 411 11.70 26.32 -35.06
CA THR A 411 11.37 25.18 -35.95
C THR A 411 12.51 24.16 -36.08
N LYS A 412 13.73 24.55 -35.69
CA LYS A 412 14.96 23.76 -35.81
C LYS A 412 15.40 23.22 -34.45
N ALA A 413 15.26 23.99 -33.38
CA ALA A 413 15.36 23.47 -32.03
C ALA A 413 14.19 22.51 -31.77
N LYS A 414 14.47 21.36 -31.15
CA LYS A 414 13.45 20.35 -30.85
C LYS A 414 13.43 20.08 -29.36
N ILE A 415 12.25 20.06 -28.78
CA ILE A 415 12.05 19.59 -27.42
C ILE A 415 11.23 18.30 -27.45
N ASP A 416 11.67 17.29 -26.71
CA ASP A 416 10.95 16.03 -26.59
C ASP A 416 9.86 16.09 -25.49
N LYS A 417 9.09 15.01 -25.35
CA LYS A 417 8.03 14.91 -24.33
C LYS A 417 8.57 14.89 -22.89
N ASN A 418 9.85 14.59 -22.72
CA ASN A 418 10.51 14.51 -21.42
C ASN A 418 11.13 15.86 -21.01
N GLY A 419 10.96 16.91 -21.83
CA GLY A 419 11.51 18.23 -21.55
C GLY A 419 12.98 18.39 -21.93
N VAL A 420 13.53 17.50 -22.76
CA VAL A 420 14.91 17.62 -23.26
C VAL A 420 14.91 18.44 -24.54
N LEU A 421 15.49 19.63 -24.47
CA LEU A 421 15.72 20.52 -25.60
C LEU A 421 17.03 20.17 -26.28
N THR A 422 17.01 19.92 -27.59
CA THR A 422 18.18 19.73 -28.44
C THR A 422 18.38 20.92 -29.37
N ILE A 423 19.55 21.55 -29.29
CA ILE A 423 19.95 22.67 -30.14
C ILE A 423 20.64 22.14 -31.41
N PRO A 424 20.30 22.64 -32.61
CA PRO A 424 20.99 22.25 -33.84
C PRO A 424 22.48 22.59 -33.79
N LEU A 425 23.31 21.82 -34.48
CA LEU A 425 24.76 22.06 -34.54
C LEU A 425 25.07 23.41 -35.23
N ALA A 426 24.33 23.73 -36.29
CA ALA A 426 24.42 25.00 -36.99
C ALA A 426 23.51 26.04 -36.31
N VAL A 427 24.06 26.79 -35.36
CA VAL A 427 23.33 27.83 -34.60
C VAL A 427 22.73 28.92 -35.51
N SER A 428 23.32 29.16 -36.69
CA SER A 428 22.80 30.09 -37.70
C SER A 428 21.44 29.69 -38.28
N GLU A 429 21.00 28.44 -38.08
CA GLU A 429 19.69 27.97 -38.52
C GLU A 429 18.55 28.34 -37.55
N LEU A 430 18.89 28.83 -36.35
CA LEU A 430 17.91 29.28 -35.36
C LEU A 430 17.29 30.62 -35.77
N SER A 431 16.01 30.79 -35.43
CA SER A 431 15.28 32.03 -35.64
C SER A 431 15.70 33.17 -34.70
N SER A 432 16.33 32.84 -33.56
CA SER A 432 16.74 33.78 -32.52
C SER A 432 17.90 33.20 -31.69
N SER A 433 18.75 34.07 -31.13
CA SER A 433 19.76 33.70 -30.13
C SER A 433 19.18 33.48 -28.73
N SER A 434 17.91 33.83 -28.52
CA SER A 434 17.15 33.57 -27.30
C SER A 434 15.94 32.71 -27.62
N LEU A 435 15.91 31.49 -27.10
CA LEU A 435 14.83 30.53 -27.24
C LEU A 435 13.97 30.53 -25.97
N THR A 436 12.67 30.35 -26.13
CA THR A 436 11.70 30.21 -25.05
C THR A 436 11.13 28.81 -25.08
N VAL A 437 11.43 28.05 -24.04
CA VAL A 437 10.84 26.74 -23.78
C VAL A 437 9.57 26.95 -22.95
N THR A 438 8.46 26.37 -23.40
CA THR A 438 7.16 26.49 -22.72
C THR A 438 6.64 25.11 -22.33
N ALA A 439 6.33 24.93 -21.05
CA ALA A 439 5.58 23.79 -20.51
C ALA A 439 4.13 24.22 -20.28
N THR A 440 3.19 23.63 -21.01
CA THR A 440 1.75 23.92 -20.88
C THR A 440 1.06 22.75 -20.19
N SER A 441 0.20 22.97 -19.20
CA SER A 441 -0.55 21.87 -18.58
C SER A 441 -1.45 21.16 -19.59
N VAL A 442 -1.46 19.82 -19.55
CA VAL A 442 -2.35 18.99 -20.38
C VAL A 442 -3.81 19.15 -19.95
N TYR A 443 -4.05 19.37 -18.65
CA TYR A 443 -5.40 19.50 -18.10
C TYR A 443 -5.96 20.92 -18.24
N ALA A 444 -5.13 21.94 -18.00
CA ALA A 444 -5.53 23.35 -18.09
C ALA A 444 -4.64 24.09 -19.11
N SER A 445 -5.05 24.12 -20.38
CA SER A 445 -4.25 24.67 -21.47
C SER A 445 -3.95 26.18 -21.36
N SER A 446 -4.60 26.90 -20.44
CA SER A 446 -4.32 28.31 -20.14
C SER A 446 -3.19 28.52 -19.14
N VAL A 447 -2.73 27.47 -18.44
CA VAL A 447 -1.67 27.56 -17.41
C VAL A 447 -0.37 27.01 -17.99
N GLN A 448 0.66 27.85 -18.01
CA GLN A 448 1.95 27.53 -18.61
C GLN A 448 3.11 28.12 -17.80
N GLY A 449 4.25 27.43 -17.86
CA GLY A 449 5.53 27.90 -17.34
C GLY A 449 6.53 28.05 -18.48
N THR A 450 7.45 29.01 -18.37
CA THR A 450 8.44 29.29 -19.42
C THR A 450 9.85 29.31 -18.86
N ALA A 451 10.81 28.85 -19.65
CA ALA A 451 12.25 29.02 -19.42
C ALA A 451 12.93 29.64 -20.63
N THR A 452 13.99 30.40 -20.39
CA THR A 452 14.75 31.08 -21.45
C THR A 452 16.09 30.39 -21.68
N VAL A 453 16.43 30.11 -22.94
CA VAL A 453 17.72 29.54 -23.33
C VAL A 453 18.48 30.53 -24.18
N THR A 454 19.63 30.98 -23.69
CA THR A 454 20.55 31.83 -24.43
C THR A 454 21.50 30.94 -25.23
N VAL A 455 21.50 31.09 -26.54
CA VAL A 455 22.41 30.36 -27.41
C VAL A 455 23.70 31.19 -27.59
N VAL A 456 24.83 30.60 -27.22
CA VAL A 456 26.15 31.26 -27.16
C VAL A 456 27.05 30.82 -28.30
#